data_AF-A0A151TPP0-F1
#
_entry.id   AF-A0A151TPP0-F1
#
_cell.length_a   1.000
_cell.length_b   1.000
_cell.length_c   1.000
_cell.angle_alpha   90.00
_cell.angle_beta   90.00
_cell.angle_gamma   90.00
#
_symmetry.space_group_name_H-M   'P 1'
#
loop_
_entity.id
_entity.type
_entity.pdbx_description
1 polymer ?
#
loop_
_entity_poly.entity_id
_entity_poly.type
_entity_poly.pdbx_seq_one_letter_code
_entity_poly.pdbx_strand_id
1 'polypeptide(L)' 'MDILGPFPMAKGQLKFLIVVVDLFTKWIEAELLATISTSNIQKFTWKNIITRFRIPYAIITENGL' A
#
# COMPACT_ATOMS: atom_id res chain seq x y z
N MET A 1 -1.01 4.58 5.57
CA MET A 1 -0.90 4.09 4.18
C MET A 1 -0.45 5.26 3.35
N ASP A 2 0.56 5.03 2.54
CA ASP A 2 1.16 6.04 1.69
C ASP A 2 1.53 5.43 0.34
N ILE A 3 1.59 6.26 -0.70
CA ILE A 3 1.98 5.88 -2.05
C ILE A 3 3.16 6.74 -2.47
N LEU A 4 4.30 6.10 -2.67
CA LEU A 4 5.52 6.75 -3.11
C LEU A 4 5.67 6.63 -4.63
N GLY A 5 6.08 7.72 -5.27
CA GLY A 5 6.46 7.74 -6.69
C GLY A 5 6.09 9.05 -7.41
N PRO A 6 6.23 9.07 -8.75
CA PRO A 6 6.66 7.98 -9.61
C PRO A 6 8.20 7.74 -9.58
N PHE A 7 8.61 6.49 -9.47
CA PHE A 7 10.00 6.04 -9.58
C PHE A 7 10.38 5.73 -11.05
N PRO A 8 11.68 5.62 -11.37
CA PRO A 8 12.12 5.06 -12.65
C PRO A 8 11.45 3.72 -12.92
N MET A 9 10.95 3.55 -14.14
CA MET A 9 10.11 2.42 -14.51
C MET A 9 10.87 1.10 -14.41
N ALA A 10 10.38 0.19 -13.56
CA ALA A 10 10.89 -1.16 -13.47
C ALA A 10 10.18 -2.11 -14.46
N LYS A 11 10.65 -3.36 -14.53
CA LYS A 11 10.03 -4.41 -15.35
C LYS A 11 8.53 -4.53 -15.03
N GLY A 12 7.69 -4.54 -16.07
CA GLY A 12 6.23 -4.57 -15.91
C GLY A 12 5.58 -3.21 -15.64
N GLN A 13 6.26 -2.11 -15.96
CA GLN A 13 5.79 -0.72 -15.79
C GLN A 13 5.51 -0.32 -14.33
N LEU A 14 6.06 -1.08 -13.38
CA LEU A 14 5.99 -0.80 -11.95
C LEU A 14 6.75 0.50 -11.65
N LYS A 15 6.04 1.51 -11.15
CA LYS A 15 6.59 2.85 -10.91
C LYS A 15 6.11 3.50 -9.60
N PHE A 16 5.21 2.85 -8.87
CA PHE A 16 4.73 3.31 -7.58
C PHE A 16 4.98 2.25 -6.52
N LEU A 17 5.12 2.67 -5.27
CA LEU A 17 5.23 1.80 -4.11
C LEU A 17 4.13 2.16 -3.12
N ILE A 18 3.22 1.23 -2.82
CA ILE A 18 2.27 1.39 -1.71
C ILE A 18 2.90 0.85 -0.43
N VAL A 19 2.84 1.62 0.65
CA VAL A 19 3.43 1.27 1.94
C VAL A 19 2.40 1.45 3.05
N VAL A 20 2.36 0.48 3.98
CA VAL A 20 1.62 0.57 5.22
C VAL A 20 2.51 0.19 6.38
N VAL A 21 2.39 0.95 7.46
CA VAL A 21 3.04 0.67 8.74
C VAL A 21 1.95 0.37 9.75
N ASP A 22 2.03 -0.79 10.39
CA ASP A 22 1.25 -1.06 11.59
C ASP A 22 1.81 -0.24 12.75
N LEU A 23 0.98 0.64 13.33
CA LEU A 23 1.42 1.56 14.36
C LEU A 23 1.77 0.86 15.68
N PHE A 24 1.18 -0.32 15.94
CA PHE A 24 1.40 -1.08 17.18
C PHE A 24 2.68 -1.89 17.14
N THR A 25 2.83 -2.77 16.13
CA THR A 25 4.02 -3.63 16.00
C THR A 25 5.19 -2.96 15.29
N LYS A 26 4.98 -1.79 14.68
CA LYS A 26 5.93 -1.13 13.77
C LYS A 26 6.28 -1.98 12.54
N TRP A 27 5.45 -2.97 12.21
CA TRP A 27 5.62 -3.80 11.02
C TRP A 27 5.32 -3.02 9.74
N ILE A 28 6.11 -3.26 8.69
CA ILE A 28 5.99 -2.56 7.41
C ILE A 28 5.60 -3.55 6.31
N GLU A 29 4.54 -3.24 5.57
CA GLU A 29 4.13 -3.94 4.36
C GLU A 29 4.27 -3.00 3.16
N ALA A 30 4.89 -3.48 2.08
CA ALA A 30 5.11 -2.69 0.87
C ALA A 30 4.90 -3.50 -0.42
N GLU A 31 4.28 -2.90 -1.43
CA GLU A 31 4.03 -3.55 -2.73
C GLU A 31 4.23 -2.57 -3.90
N LEU A 32 4.78 -3.07 -5.00
CA LEU A 32 4.96 -2.28 -6.22
C LEU A 32 3.69 -2.24 -7.06
N LEU A 33 3.35 -1.07 -7.59
CA LEU A 33 2.18 -0.84 -8.44
C LEU A 33 2.59 -0.22 -9.78
N ALA A 34 1.99 -0.70 -10.87
CA ALA A 34 2.13 -0.10 -12.19
C ALA A 34 1.26 1.17 -12.34
N THR A 35 0.11 1.18 -11.66
CA THR A 35 -0.85 2.29 -11.68
C THR A 35 -1.53 2.41 -10.32
N ILE A 36 -1.76 3.65 -9.90
CA ILE A 36 -2.55 3.95 -8.70
C ILE A 36 -4.03 3.79 -9.09
N SER A 37 -4.66 2.73 -8.61
CA SER A 37 -6.09 2.49 -8.78
C SER A 37 -6.70 2.02 -7.47
N THR A 38 -7.99 2.31 -7.27
CA THR A 38 -8.74 1.84 -6.11
C THR A 38 -8.73 0.32 -6.01
N SER A 39 -8.80 -0.39 -7.14
CA SER A 39 -8.72 -1.86 -7.18
C SER A 39 -7.38 -2.41 -6.68
N ASN A 40 -6.26 -1.78 -7.05
CA ASN A 40 -4.94 -2.17 -6.60
C ASN A 40 -4.76 -1.92 -5.10
N ILE A 41 -5.24 -0.77 -4.60
CA ILE A 41 -5.21 -0.43 -3.17
C ILE A 41 -6.08 -1.38 -2.35
N GLN A 42 -7.29 -1.71 -2.82
CA GLN A 42 -8.17 -2.67 -2.16
C GLN A 42 -7.53 -4.06 -2.10
N LYS A 43 -6.94 -4.53 -3.21
CA LYS A 43 -6.25 -5.83 -3.27
C LYS A 43 -5.07 -5.90 -2.29
N PHE A 44 -4.24 -4.85 -2.26
CA PHE A 44 -3.14 -4.73 -1.30
C PHE A 44 -3.66 -4.78 0.15
N THR A 45 -4.69 -3.98 0.45
CA THR A 45 -5.30 -3.89 1.80
C THR A 45 -5.85 -5.24 2.25
N TRP A 46 -6.59 -5.94 1.39
CA TRP A 46 -7.17 -7.24 1.74
C TRP A 46 -6.09 -8.29 2.00
N LYS A 47 -5.10 -8.37 1.09
CA LYS A 47 -4.05 -9.38 1.12
C LYS A 47 -3.03 -9.17 2.24
N ASN A 48 -2.62 -7.94 2.50
CA ASN A 48 -1.50 -7.66 3.41
C ASN A 48 -1.97 -7.16 4.79
N ILE A 49 -3.20 -6.63 4.90
CA ILE A 49 -3.74 -6.09 6.16
C ILE A 49 -4.84 -6.99 6.71
N ILE A 50 -5.98 -7.08 6.01
CA ILE A 50 -7.20 -7.73 6.55
C ILE A 50 -6.98 -9.22 6.82
N THR A 51 -6.42 -9.95 5.86
CA THR A 51 -6.23 -11.40 6.00
C THR A 51 -5.13 -11.79 7.00
N ARG A 52 -4.18 -10.88 7.30
CA ARG A 52 -3.08 -11.14 8.24
C ARG A 52 -3.36 -10.64 9.65
N PHE A 53 -3.80 -9.39 9.76
CA PHE A 53 -3.94 -8.66 11.02
C PHE A 53 -5.40 -8.46 11.45
N ARG A 54 -6.37 -8.99 10.68
CA ARG A 54 -7.81 -8.75 10.82
C ARG A 54 -8.18 -7.30 10.46
N ILE A 55 -9.39 -6.89 10.81
CA ILE A 55 -9.91 -5.56 10.51
C ILE A 55 -9.20 -4.55 11.45
N PRO A 56 -8.42 -3.61 10.91
CA PRO A 56 -7.78 -2.57 11.71
C PRO A 56 -8.84 -1.63 12.28
N TYR A 57 -8.56 -1.05 13.45
CA TYR A 57 -9.43 -0.04 14.07
C TYR A 57 -9.57 1.22 13.19
N ALA A 58 -8.46 1.66 12.61
CA ALA A 58 -8.42 2.79 11.68
C ALA A 58 -7.32 2.57 10.64
N ILE A 59 -7.58 3.04 9.42
CA ILE A 59 -6.56 3.17 8.37
C ILE A 59 -6.37 4.66 8.16
N ILE A 60 -5.17 5.14 8.45
CA ILE A 60 -4.78 6.53 8.22
C ILE A 60 -4.04 6.58 6.89
N THR A 61 -4.55 7.35 5.94
CA THR A 61 -3.93 7.57 4.62
C THR A 61 -3.48 9.01 4.52
N GLU A 62 -2.33 9.25 3.89
CA GLU A 62 -2.02 10.61 3.46
C GLU A 62 -3.02 11.03 2.38
N ASN A 63 -3.62 12.21 2.51
CA ASN A 63 -4.56 12.76 1.53
C ASN A 63 -3.84 13.39 0.32
N GLY A 64 -2.66 12.88 -0.02
CA GLY A 64 -1.86 13.32 -1.16
C GLY A 64 -2.40 12.73 -2.45
N LEU A 65 -2.98 13.61 -3.28
CA LEU A 65 -3.20 13.39 -4.71
C LEU A 65 -2.03 14.02 -5.47
#